data_AF-A0A838VK51-F1
#
_entry.id   AF-A0A838VK51-F1
#
_cell.length_a   1.000
_cell.length_b   1.000
_cell.length_c   1.000
_cell.angle_alpha   90.00
_cell.angle_beta   90.00
_cell.angle_gamma   90.00
#
_symmetry.space_group_name_H-M   'P 1'
#
loop_
_entity.id
_entity.type
_entity.pdbx_description
1 polymer ?
#
loop_
_entity_poly.entity_id
_entity_poly.type
_entity_poly.pdbx_seq_one_letter_code
_entity_poly.pdbx_strand_id
1 'polypeptide(L)'
;MAKQKKSNLQWIKETLDLKPDHNWECPFGYKIFVLARGAVRFNVPENWVLEPQDKSFKFLDKKSPDDDCCLEVSFNQLPPGDWS
;
A
#
# COMPACT_ATOMS: atom_id res chain seq x y z
N MET A 1 13.86 1.63 27.73
CA MET A 1 12.64 1.23 27.00
C MET A 1 11.98 2.50 26.47
N ALA A 2 12.29 2.91 25.24
CA ALA A 2 11.70 4.13 24.67
C ALA A 2 10.20 3.90 24.43
N LYS A 3 9.35 4.73 25.04
CA LYS A 3 7.89 4.70 24.79
C LYS A 3 7.66 5.05 23.32
N GLN A 4 7.28 4.06 22.53
CA GLN A 4 6.88 4.24 21.13
C GLN A 4 5.65 5.15 21.11
N LYS A 5 5.81 6.39 20.65
CA LYS A 5 4.70 7.31 20.41
C LYS A 5 3.83 6.68 19.32
N LYS A 6 2.67 6.14 19.69
CA LYS A 6 1.63 5.76 18.72
C LYS A 6 1.26 7.03 17.95
N SER A 7 1.59 7.08 16.66
CA SER A 7 1.17 8.18 15.82
C SER A 7 -0.35 8.04 15.65
N ASN A 8 -1.12 9.06 16.06
CA ASN A 8 -2.57 9.11 15.81
C ASN A 8 -2.81 9.63 14.38
N LEU A 9 -2.09 9.10 13.39
CA LEU A 9 -2.33 9.45 12.00
C LEU A 9 -3.66 8.81 11.58
N GLN A 10 -4.68 9.63 11.39
CA GLN A 10 -5.96 9.20 10.84
C GLN A 10 -5.85 9.18 9.32
N TRP A 11 -5.74 7.98 8.75
CA TRP A 11 -5.81 7.80 7.31
C TRP A 11 -7.23 8.07 6.82
N ILE A 12 -7.38 9.07 5.94
CA ILE A 12 -8.66 9.38 5.29
C ILE A 12 -8.71 8.57 4.00
N LYS A 13 -9.62 7.60 3.92
CA LYS A 13 -9.88 6.88 2.67
C LYS A 13 -10.71 7.78 1.76
N GLU A 14 -10.16 8.09 0.59
CA GLU A 14 -10.87 8.76 -0.48
C GLU A 14 -11.07 7.78 -1.64
N THR A 15 -12.23 7.85 -2.30
CA THR A 15 -12.51 7.08 -3.52
C THR A 15 -12.67 8.07 -4.66
N LEU A 16 -11.80 7.95 -5.65
CA LEU A 16 -11.81 8.78 -6.84
C LEU A 16 -12.03 7.87 -8.05
N ASP A 17 -12.87 8.32 -8.96
CA ASP A 17 -13.04 7.64 -10.24
C ASP A 17 -11.83 7.92 -11.12
N LEU A 18 -11.31 6.87 -11.76
CA LEU A 18 -10.29 7.03 -12.77
C LEU A 18 -10.88 7.71 -14.00
N LYS A 19 -10.06 8.50 -14.70
CA LYS A 19 -10.47 9.11 -15.96
C LYS A 19 -10.80 8.01 -16.98
N PRO A 20 -11.83 8.15 -17.83
CA PRO A 20 -12.23 7.11 -18.78
C PRO A 20 -11.13 6.68 -19.76
N ASP A 21 -10.14 7.54 -20.03
CA ASP A 21 -9.01 7.32 -20.94
C ASP A 21 -7.76 6.73 -20.26
N HIS A 22 -7.90 6.20 -19.04
CA HIS A 22 -6.81 5.56 -18.33
C HIS A 22 -6.43 4.20 -18.92
N ASN A 23 -5.13 3.86 -18.93
CA ASN A 23 -4.61 2.56 -19.41
C ASN A 23 -4.22 1.62 -18.25
N TRP A 24 -4.92 1.71 -17.12
CA TRP A 24 -4.59 0.87 -15.96
C TRP A 24 -5.36 -0.44 -16.02
N GLU A 25 -4.65 -1.53 -16.25
CA GLU A 25 -5.21 -2.88 -16.32
C GLU A 25 -4.65 -3.77 -15.21
N CYS A 26 -5.48 -4.70 -14.73
CA CYS A 26 -5.10 -5.79 -13.83
C CYS A 26 -5.80 -7.10 -14.24
N PRO A 27 -5.22 -8.25 -13.91
CA PRO A 27 -5.89 -9.54 -14.09
C PRO A 27 -7.22 -9.60 -13.33
N PHE A 28 -8.15 -10.43 -13.82
CA PHE A 28 -9.42 -10.69 -13.14
C PHE A 28 -9.19 -11.25 -11.72
N GLY A 29 -9.96 -10.77 -10.75
CA GLY A 29 -9.82 -11.13 -9.33
C GLY A 29 -8.68 -10.40 -8.59
N TYR A 30 -8.05 -9.41 -9.23
CA TYR A 30 -7.03 -8.54 -8.64
C TYR A 30 -7.46 -7.08 -8.68
N LYS A 31 -6.91 -6.29 -7.77
CA LYS A 31 -6.96 -4.82 -7.74
C LYS A 31 -5.56 -4.26 -7.79
N ILE A 32 -5.42 -3.02 -8.27
CA ILE A 32 -4.11 -2.37 -8.39
C ILE A 32 -3.83 -1.57 -7.12
N PHE A 33 -2.67 -1.82 -6.51
CA PHE A 33 -2.12 -0.99 -5.45
C PHE A 33 -0.95 -0.16 -5.98
N VAL A 34 -0.90 1.11 -5.59
CA VAL A 34 0.12 2.07 -6.02
C VAL A 34 0.62 2.86 -4.83
N LEU A 35 1.93 2.97 -4.70
CA LEU A 35 2.58 3.83 -3.71
C LEU A 35 3.58 4.76 -4.40
N ALA A 36 3.85 5.91 -3.77
CA ALA A 36 4.88 6.86 -4.17
C ALA A 36 4.83 7.21 -5.67
N ARG A 37 3.64 7.57 -6.16
CA ARG A 37 3.38 7.96 -7.57
C ARG A 37 3.81 6.89 -8.59
N GLY A 38 3.77 5.61 -8.24
CA GLY A 38 4.09 4.50 -9.13
C GLY A 38 5.47 3.89 -8.93
N ALA A 39 6.26 4.36 -7.96
CA ALA A 39 7.53 3.71 -7.61
C ALA A 39 7.32 2.28 -7.08
N VAL A 40 6.15 2.01 -6.47
CA VAL A 40 5.69 0.66 -6.16
C VAL A 40 4.33 0.46 -6.80
N ARG A 41 4.18 -0.66 -7.52
CA ARG A 41 2.91 -1.10 -8.10
C ARG A 41 2.76 -2.61 -7.92
N PHE A 42 1.62 -3.04 -7.39
CA PHE A 42 1.24 -4.44 -7.30
C PHE A 42 -0.15 -4.68 -7.87
N ASN A 43 -0.34 -5.86 -8.47
CA ASN A 43 -1.66 -6.46 -8.60
C ASN A 43 -1.86 -7.30 -7.34
N VAL A 44 -2.80 -6.90 -6.50
CA VAL A 44 -3.12 -7.55 -5.23
C VAL A 44 -4.44 -8.30 -5.40
N PRO A 45 -4.61 -9.53 -4.89
CA PRO A 45 -5.91 -10.18 -4.96
C PRO A 45 -7.00 -9.29 -4.35
N GLU A 46 -8.17 -9.25 -4.98
CA GLU A 46 -9.21 -8.26 -4.67
C GLU A 46 -9.69 -8.35 -3.22
N ASN A 47 -9.74 -9.57 -2.68
CA ASN A 47 -10.19 -9.88 -1.32
C ASN A 47 -9.15 -9.60 -0.21
N TRP A 48 -7.90 -9.31 -0.55
CA TRP A 48 -6.86 -9.05 0.46
C TRP A 48 -7.12 -7.73 1.19
N VAL A 49 -6.81 -7.71 2.48
CA VAL A 49 -6.94 -6.55 3.36
C VAL A 49 -5.67 -5.71 3.24
N LEU A 50 -5.85 -4.42 2.97
CA LEU A 50 -4.76 -3.44 2.94
C LEU A 50 -4.79 -2.61 4.22
N GLU A 51 -3.74 -2.73 5.03
CA GLU A 51 -3.65 -2.00 6.30
C GLU A 51 -2.48 -1.00 6.26
N PRO A 52 -2.77 0.32 6.20
CA PRO A 52 -1.72 1.32 6.30
C PRO A 52 -1.09 1.29 7.70
N GLN A 53 0.24 1.40 7.73
CA GLN A 53 1.04 1.55 8.95
C GLN A 53 1.68 2.94 8.97
N ASP A 54 2.45 3.25 10.02
CA ASP A 54 3.11 4.56 10.16
C ASP A 54 4.10 4.87 9.02
N LYS A 55 4.79 3.86 8.47
CA LYS A 55 5.84 4.01 7.43
C LYS A 55 5.78 2.96 6.33
N SER A 56 4.73 2.17 6.29
CA SER A 56 4.60 0.99 5.45
C SER A 56 3.14 0.67 5.18
N PHE A 57 2.90 -0.29 4.30
CA PHE A 57 1.58 -0.87 4.04
C PHE A 57 1.67 -2.38 4.17
N LYS A 58 0.72 -2.97 4.90
CA LYS A 58 0.54 -4.41 4.99
C LYS A 58 -0.55 -4.89 4.03
N PHE A 59 -0.31 -6.06 3.47
CA PHE A 59 -1.21 -6.81 2.60
C PHE A 59 -1.44 -8.16 3.27
N LEU A 60 -2.66 -8.40 3.70
CA LEU A 60 -3.04 -9.59 4.46
C LEU A 60 -4.07 -10.39 3.64
N ASP A 61 -3.90 -11.70 3.58
CA ASP A 61 -4.86 -12.58 2.92
C ASP A 61 -6.22 -12.61 3.67
N LYS A 62 -6.17 -12.46 4.99
CA LYS A 62 -7.32 -12.37 5.89
C LYS A 62 -7.11 -11.28 6.93
N LYS A 63 -8.15 -10.99 7.72
CA LYS A 63 -8.03 -10.02 8.81
C LYS A 63 -7.26 -10.65 9.97
N SER A 64 -6.27 -9.94 10.49
CA SER A 64 -5.53 -10.39 11.67
C SER A 64 -6.48 -10.59 12.88
N PRO A 65 -6.30 -11.64 13.70
CA PRO A 65 -5.15 -12.55 13.79
C PRO A 65 -5.23 -13.82 12.93
N ASP A 66 -6.26 -13.96 12.08
CA ASP A 66 -6.52 -15.19 11.33
C ASP A 66 -5.78 -15.23 9.98
N ASP A 67 -4.81 -14.33 9.77
CA ASP A 67 -4.01 -14.24 8.55
C ASP A 67 -2.99 -15.37 8.45
N ASP A 68 -2.92 -16.01 7.28
CA ASP A 68 -1.92 -17.05 6.96
C ASP A 68 -0.74 -16.45 6.19
N CYS A 69 -0.96 -15.31 5.50
CA CYS A 69 0.05 -14.65 4.69
C CYS A 69 0.00 -13.13 4.89
N CYS A 70 1.18 -12.57 5.19
CA CYS A 70 1.38 -11.14 5.34
C CYS A 70 2.57 -10.69 4.49
N LEU A 71 2.33 -9.71 3.63
CA LEU A 71 3.38 -8.96 2.93
C LEU A 71 3.38 -7.52 3.44
N GLU A 72 4.56 -6.94 3.64
CA GLU A 72 4.70 -5.55 4.07
C GLU A 72 5.67 -4.81 3.15
N VAL A 73 5.25 -3.64 2.67
CA VAL A 73 6.09 -2.78 1.85
C VAL A 73 6.34 -1.45 2.55
N SER A 74 7.60 -1.03 2.57
CA SER A 74 8.00 0.33 2.93
C SER A 74 8.71 0.95 1.74
N PHE A 75 8.59 2.27 1.59
CA PHE A 75 9.28 3.02 0.55
C PHE A 75 10.05 4.15 1.19
N ASN A 76 11.37 4.18 0.95
CA ASN A 76 12.24 5.25 1.42
C ASN A 76 12.67 6.10 0.23
N GLN A 77 12.21 7.36 0.21
CA GLN A 77 12.66 8.30 -0.79
C GLN A 77 14.05 8.82 -0.41
N LEU A 78 15.06 8.47 -1.19
CA LEU A 78 16.40 9.02 -1.01
C LEU A 78 16.42 10.51 -1.40
N PRO A 79 17.32 11.32 -0.81
CA PRO A 79 17.52 12.69 -1.25
C PRO A 79 17.90 12.74 -2.73
N PRO A 80 17.58 13.84 -3.44
CA PRO A 80 18.14 14.09 -4.75
C PRO A 80 19.67 14.02 -4.69
N GLY A 81 20.28 13.25 -5.58
CA GLY A 81 21.72 13.02 -5.63
C GLY A 81 22.11 12.54 -7.02
N ASP A 82 23.40 12.61 -7.34
CA ASP A 82 23.92 11.94 -8.54
C ASP A 82 24.00 10.45 -8.24
N TRP A 83 23.11 9.68 -8.86
CA TRP A 83 22.98 8.22 -8.71
C TRP A 83 23.34 7.49 -10.01
N SER A 84 24.01 8.22 -10.93
CA SER A 84 24.50 7.71 -12.21
C SER A 84 25.57 6.64 -12.03
#